data_AF-A0A933ZYZ2-F1
#
_entry.id   AF-A0A933ZYZ2-F1
#
_cell.length_a   1.000
_cell.length_b   1.000
_cell.length_c   1.000
_cell.angle_alpha   90.00
_cell.angle_beta   90.00
_cell.angle_gamma   90.00
#
_symmetry.space_group_name_H-M   'P 1'
#
loop_
_entity.id
_entity.type
_entity.pdbx_description
1 polymer ?
#
loop_
_entity_poly.entity_id
_entity_poly.type
_entity_poly.pdbx_seq_one_letter_code
_entity_poly.pdbx_strand_id
1 'polypeptide(L)' 'MKRSTRKTTRLGDLIAAVFDEAGRFSTNPREVSRLATRVVRHLMRQAQRVAAPQPVLCLQPAHAVKRHS' A
#
# COMPACT_ATOMS: atom_id res chain seq x y z
N MET A 1 20.35 -18.23 -0.86
CA MET A 1 19.08 -17.45 -0.84
C MET A 1 18.38 -17.62 0.51
N LYS A 2 18.50 -16.66 1.44
CA LYS A 2 17.74 -16.63 2.72
C LYS A 2 17.46 -15.16 3.11
N ARG A 3 16.55 -14.50 2.39
CA ARG A 3 16.05 -13.14 2.73
C ARG A 3 14.51 -13.06 2.78
N SER A 4 13.81 -14.14 2.43
CA SER A 4 12.35 -14.16 2.31
C SER A 4 11.64 -14.25 3.67
N THR A 5 12.16 -15.06 4.59
CA THR A 5 11.53 -15.34 5.89
C THR A 5 11.47 -14.12 6.82
N ARG A 6 12.52 -13.29 6.88
CA ARG A 6 12.54 -12.09 7.73
C ARG A 6 11.49 -11.05 7.31
N LYS A 7 11.16 -11.00 6.01
CA LYS A 7 10.17 -10.05 5.48
C LYS A 7 8.75 -10.48 5.81
N THR A 8 8.47 -11.78 5.76
CA THR A 8 7.15 -12.33 6.08
C THR A 8 6.84 -12.24 7.57
N THR A 9 7.83 -12.40 8.45
CA THR A 9 7.66 -12.19 9.90
C THR A 9 7.15 -10.77 10.21
N ARG A 10 7.76 -9.75 9.59
CA ARG A 10 7.34 -8.35 9.78
C ARG A 10 5.92 -8.05 9.29
N LEU A 11 5.46 -8.72 8.23
CA LEU A 11 4.08 -8.57 7.76
C LEU A 11 3.10 -9.23 8.72
N GLY A 12 3.45 -10.41 9.26
CA GLY A 12 2.65 -11.08 10.29
C GLY A 12 2.47 -10.20 11.54
N ASP A 13 3.55 -9.61 12.04
CA ASP A 13 3.53 -8.71 13.20
C ASP A 13 2.63 -7.48 12.95
N LEU A 14 2.70 -6.89 11.75
CA LEU A 14 1.85 -5.77 11.36
C LEU A 14 0.37 -6.16 11.31
N ILE A 15 0.06 -7.32 10.73
CA ILE A 15 -1.32 -7.81 10.70
C ILE A 15 -1.83 -8.02 12.13
N ALA A 16 -1.06 -8.67 12.99
CA ALA A 16 -1.44 -8.88 14.39
C ALA A 16 -1.72 -7.56 15.12
N ALA A 17 -0.85 -6.55 14.97
CA ALA A 17 -1.05 -5.23 15.57
C ALA A 17 -2.33 -4.54 15.06
N VAL A 18 -2.65 -4.67 13.77
CA VAL A 18 -3.88 -4.10 13.20
C VAL A 18 -5.14 -4.80 13.76
N PHE A 19 -5.08 -6.12 14.01
CA PHE A 19 -6.20 -6.84 14.63
C PHE A 19 -6.38 -6.49 16.10
N ASP A 20 -5.29 -6.33 16.86
CA ASP A 20 -5.32 -5.89 18.26
C ASP A 20 -5.93 -4.49 18.38
N GLU A 21 -5.46 -3.54 17.57
CA GLU A 21 -5.99 -2.17 17.56
C GLU A 21 -7.46 -2.14 17.10
N ALA A 22 -7.85 -2.94 16.11
CA ALA A 22 -9.26 -3.09 15.71
C ALA A 22 -10.16 -3.63 16.84
N GLY A 23 -9.61 -4.50 17.71
CA GLY A 23 -10.28 -5.00 18.91
C GLY A 23 -10.61 -3.92 19.93
N ARG A 24 -9.90 -2.78 19.91
CA ARG A 24 -10.20 -1.62 20.79
C ARG A 24 -11.46 -0.87 20.35
N PHE A 25 -11.87 -1.02 19.09
CA PHE A 25 -13.05 -0.34 18.53
C PHE A 25 -14.31 -1.23 18.52
N SER A 26 -14.16 -2.55 18.59
CA SER A 26 -15.29 -3.47 18.61
C SER A 26 -14.95 -4.77 19.32
N THR A 27 -15.88 -5.29 20.10
CA THR A 27 -15.81 -6.63 20.70
C THR A 27 -16.42 -7.71 19.78
N ASN A 28 -17.09 -7.32 18.69
CA ASN A 28 -17.65 -8.27 17.74
C ASN A 28 -16.55 -8.74 16.77
N PRO A 29 -16.21 -10.05 16.75
CA PRO A 29 -15.11 -10.56 15.94
C PRO A 29 -15.32 -10.34 14.43
N ARG A 30 -16.57 -10.26 13.96
CA ARG A 30 -16.87 -9.97 12.54
C ARG A 30 -16.50 -8.53 12.18
N GLU A 31 -16.81 -7.58 13.06
CA GLU A 31 -16.49 -6.17 12.85
C GLU A 31 -14.98 -5.91 12.97
N VAL A 32 -14.32 -6.52 13.95
CA VAL A 32 -12.86 -6.48 14.10
C VAL A 32 -12.17 -6.98 12.83
N SER A 33 -12.57 -8.14 12.34
CA SER A 33 -12.02 -8.71 11.10
C SER A 33 -12.26 -7.80 9.89
N ARG A 34 -13.46 -7.22 9.77
CA ARG A 34 -13.80 -6.29 8.69
C ARG A 34 -12.93 -5.03 8.72
N LEU A 35 -12.74 -4.44 9.89
CA LEU A 35 -11.92 -3.24 10.09
C LEU A 35 -10.46 -3.53 9.79
N ALA A 36 -9.90 -4.57 10.42
CA ALA A 36 -8.51 -4.96 10.21
C ALA A 36 -8.21 -5.28 8.74
N THR A 37 -9.11 -6.01 8.07
CA THR A 37 -8.98 -6.32 6.64
C THR A 37 -8.96 -5.07 5.76
N ARG A 38 -9.78 -4.06 6.05
CA ARG A 38 -9.79 -2.80 5.30
C ARG A 38 -8.45 -2.07 5.45
N VAL A 39 -7.92 -2.01 6.67
CA VAL A 39 -6.63 -1.36 6.97
C VAL A 39 -5.48 -2.10 6.29
N VAL A 40 -5.38 -3.43 6.44
CA VAL A 40 -4.34 -4.23 5.78
C VAL A 40 -4.40 -4.07 4.27
N ARG A 41 -5.58 -4.13 3.67
CA ARG A 41 -5.77 -3.91 2.22
C ARG A 41 -5.28 -2.53 1.79
N HIS A 42 -5.59 -1.49 2.57
CA HIS A 42 -5.14 -0.14 2.30
C HIS A 42 -3.61 -0.04 2.33
N LEU A 43 -2.99 -0.58 3.39
CA LEU A 43 -1.53 -0.61 3.54
C LEU A 43 -0.84 -1.38 2.41
N MET A 44 -1.38 -2.53 2.00
CA MET A 44 -0.84 -3.29 0.87
C MET A 44 -0.94 -2.53 -0.45
N ARG A 45 -2.05 -1.83 -0.70
CA ARG A 45 -2.21 -0.98 -1.89
C ARG A 45 -1.23 0.19 -1.87
N GLN A 46 -1.01 0.82 -0.72
CA GLN A 46 0.00 1.88 -0.60
C GLN A 46 1.41 1.36 -0.82
N ALA A 47 1.75 0.21 -0.22
CA ALA A 47 3.05 -0.43 -0.43
C ALA A 47 3.29 -0.76 -1.91
N GLN A 48 2.26 -1.20 -2.65
CA GLN A 48 2.34 -1.40 -4.09
C GLN A 48 2.58 -0.10 -4.86
N ARG A 49 1.92 1.01 -4.48
CA ARG A 49 2.13 2.33 -5.10
C ARG A 49 3.52 2.90 -4.83
N VAL A 50 4.10 2.61 -3.67
CA VAL A 50 5.47 3.03 -3.31
C VAL A 50 6.51 2.12 -3.98
N ALA A 51 6.21 0.84 -4.17
CA ALA A 51 7.09 -0.11 -4.84
C ALA A 51 7.02 -0.04 -6.37
N ALA A 52 5.92 0.43 -6.94
CA ALA A 52 5.85 0.77 -8.34
C ALA A 52 6.74 2.00 -8.59
N PRO A 53 7.64 1.98 -9.59
CA PRO A 53 8.19 3.24 -10.08
C PRO A 53 6.98 4.08 -10.50
N GLN A 54 6.83 5.26 -9.89
CA GLN A 54 5.92 6.27 -10.38
C GLN A 54 6.10 6.33 -11.91
N PRO A 55 5.04 6.29 -12.74
CA PRO A 55 5.18 6.87 -14.05
C PRO A 55 5.53 8.32 -13.77
N VAL A 56 6.82 8.65 -13.90
CA VAL A 56 7.25 10.00 -14.18
C VAL A 56 6.29 10.47 -15.24
N LEU A 57 5.41 11.40 -14.87
CA LEU A 57 4.77 12.28 -15.82
C LEU A 57 5.96 12.92 -16.54
N CYS A 58 6.36 12.30 -17.66
CA CYS A 58 7.25 12.91 -18.62
C CYS A 58 6.60 14.26 -18.90
N LEU A 59 7.21 15.31 -18.36
CA LEU A 59 7.18 16.64 -18.93
C LEU A 59 7.32 16.46 -20.44
N GLN A 60 6.21 16.48 -21.16
CA GLN A 60 6.25 16.68 -22.59
C GLN A 60 6.50 18.17 -22.78
N PRO A 61 7.68 18.61 -23.25
CA PRO A 61 7.75 19.92 -23.87
C PRO A 61 6.83 19.85 -25.09
N ALA A 62 5.80 20.70 -25.07
CA ALA A 62 4.95 20.92 -26.22
C ALA A 62 5.85 21.20 -27.43
N HIS A 63 5.74 20.36 -28.45
CA HIS A 63 6.32 20.62 -29.77
C HIS A 63 5.76 21.95 -30.28
N ALA A 64 6.52 23.03 -30.09
CA ALA A 64 6.26 24.30 -30.75
C ALA A 64 6.52 24.09 -32.24
N VAL A 65 5.41 23.95 -32.97
CA VAL A 65 5.39 23.76 -34.42
C VAL A 65 6.04 25.01 -35.06
N LYS A 66 7.15 24.79 -35.76
CA LYS A 66 7.84 25.82 -36.54
C LYS A 66 6.98 26.10 -37.77
N ARG A 67 6.10 27.10 -37.72
CA ARG A 67 5.48 27.65 -38.94
C ARG A 67 6.45 28.63 -39.57
N HIS A 68 7.01 28.21 -40.69
CA HIS A 68 7.55 29.08 -41.73
C HIS A 68 6.46 30.06 -42.18
N SER A 69 6.81 31.34 -42.26
CA SER A 69 6.36 32.21 -43.35
C SER A 69 7.40 33.30 -43.58
#